data_AF-A0A2D7KLK8-F1
#
_entry.id   AF-A0A2D7KLK8-F1
#
_cell.length_a   1.000
_cell.length_b   1.000
_cell.length_c   1.000
_cell.angle_alpha   90.00
_cell.angle_beta   90.00
_cell.angle_gamma   90.00
#
_symmetry.space_group_name_H-M   'P 1'
#
loop_
_entity.id
_entity.type
_entity.pdbx_description
1 polymer ?
#
loop_
_entity_poly.entity_id
_entity_poly.type
_entity_poly.pdbx_seq_one_letter_code
_entity_poly.pdbx_strand_id
1 'polypeptide(L)'
;MSDIENTSYIDVKIGDASVRLLGTAHVSRSSVEAVTAAVSSGEFDSVAIELCQNRYRSMIDPDNFEKTNLIEVLWQGRAKMIVAMLAMGAFQQRIAEQLGVEPGGEMRAAIVESQAVDIPLELIDRDIGITVQRIYGSVPWWKRPHLFLGLLGGVLSTNKVEESEIEALKKTDMLQAAMEEFHESAGSVFEPLITERDLYMACKIKALMSREACTILAVVGAGHVPGIARLLDSDEDLSDHALASLEERPKTSRLSRYIPWVIVAIICGGFATGFSRSTELGVSLVVDWILINGGLSSLGVLVAGGHPITIASAFLAAPLTSLNPTIGAGMVVGIVEAWIRKPTISDFRLVRKDVASLKGWRKNKVARTMLVFVLGTLGSAVGTYVAGFRIFGQLVG
;
A
#
# COMPACT_ATOMS: atom_id res chain seq x y z
N MET A 1 1.88 -42.88 8.27
CA MET A 1 3.10 -42.31 7.66
C MET A 1 2.65 -41.00 7.03
N SER A 2 3.00 -39.91 7.69
CA SER A 2 2.39 -38.58 7.61
C SER A 2 3.08 -37.68 6.57
N ASP A 3 2.29 -36.87 5.89
CA ASP A 3 2.60 -35.94 4.80
C ASP A 3 3.53 -34.75 5.18
N ILE A 4 4.68 -35.00 5.82
CA ILE A 4 5.64 -33.96 6.25
C ILE A 4 6.64 -33.59 5.13
N GLU A 5 6.57 -34.22 3.96
CA GLU A 5 7.60 -34.15 2.91
C GLU A 5 7.75 -32.81 2.14
N ASN A 6 6.98 -31.75 2.43
CA ASN A 6 6.97 -30.55 1.57
C ASN A 6 7.37 -29.23 2.25
N THR A 7 8.08 -29.26 3.38
CA THR A 7 8.61 -28.03 3.99
C THR A 7 10.13 -27.98 3.82
N SER A 8 10.61 -27.13 2.92
CA SER A 8 12.05 -26.93 2.72
C SER A 8 12.62 -26.05 3.83
N TYR A 9 13.75 -26.47 4.39
CA TYR A 9 14.54 -25.63 5.27
C TYR A 9 16.01 -25.64 4.85
N ILE A 10 16.72 -24.55 5.16
CA ILE A 10 18.16 -24.41 4.96
C ILE A 10 18.78 -23.99 6.29
N ASP A 11 19.76 -24.76 6.75
CA ASP A 11 20.55 -24.41 7.94
C ASP A 11 21.80 -23.63 7.52
N VAL A 12 22.01 -22.46 8.14
CA VAL A 12 23.18 -21.61 7.93
C VAL A 12 23.89 -21.40 9.25
N LYS A 13 25.22 -21.48 9.27
CA LYS A 13 26.04 -21.33 10.48
C LYS A 13 27.11 -20.25 10.28
N ILE A 14 27.19 -19.31 11.21
CA ILE A 14 28.20 -18.23 11.22
C ILE A 14 28.86 -18.23 12.59
N GLY A 15 30.13 -18.64 12.65
CA GLY A 15 30.82 -18.84 13.93
C GLY A 15 30.12 -19.86 14.81
N ASP A 16 29.75 -19.46 16.03
CA ASP A 16 29.05 -20.31 17.00
C ASP A 16 27.52 -20.17 16.96
N ALA A 17 26.98 -19.25 16.15
CA ALA A 17 25.55 -19.06 15.96
C ALA A 17 25.05 -19.79 14.70
N SER A 18 23.80 -20.26 14.73
CA SER A 18 23.15 -20.91 13.60
C SER A 18 21.72 -20.41 13.41
N VAL A 19 21.24 -20.48 12.17
CA VAL A 19 19.86 -20.16 11.82
C VAL A 19 19.30 -21.25 10.91
N ARG A 20 18.10 -21.74 11.23
CA ARG A 20 17.28 -22.57 10.36
C ARG A 20 16.29 -21.68 9.63
N LEU A 21 16.46 -21.53 8.33
CA LEU A 21 15.51 -20.83 7.46
C LEU A 21 14.39 -21.80 7.07
N LEU A 22 13.24 -21.72 7.75
CA LEU A 22 12.07 -22.55 7.47
C LEU A 22 11.17 -21.88 6.43
N GLY A 23 11.11 -22.45 5.24
CA GLY A 23 10.30 -21.96 4.13
C GLY A 23 8.83 -22.34 4.29
N THR A 24 7.95 -21.34 4.26
CA THR A 24 6.51 -21.53 4.41
C THR A 24 5.74 -21.10 3.16
N ALA A 25 4.65 -21.81 2.88
CA ALA A 25 3.66 -21.38 1.90
C ALA A 25 2.50 -20.71 2.66
N HIS A 26 2.26 -19.42 2.42
CA HIS A 26 1.38 -18.55 3.22
C HIS A 26 -0.11 -18.94 3.33
N VAL A 27 -0.50 -20.09 2.79
CA VAL A 27 -1.85 -20.67 2.88
C VAL A 27 -1.78 -22.20 2.88
N SER A 28 -0.82 -22.78 3.60
CA SER A 28 -0.66 -24.24 3.73
C SER A 28 -0.81 -24.72 5.17
N ARG A 29 -1.70 -25.70 5.38
CA ARG A 29 -1.82 -26.39 6.68
C ARG A 29 -0.52 -27.11 7.06
N SER A 30 0.17 -27.72 6.10
CA SER A 30 1.45 -28.38 6.37
C SER A 30 2.52 -27.39 6.85
N SER A 31 2.49 -26.13 6.38
CA SER A 31 3.39 -25.09 6.88
C SER A 31 3.06 -24.68 8.31
N VAL A 32 1.78 -24.63 8.69
CA VAL A 32 1.35 -24.38 10.08
C VAL A 32 1.85 -25.49 10.99
N GLU A 33 1.66 -26.75 10.60
CA GLU A 33 2.10 -27.91 11.37
C GLU A 33 3.62 -27.97 11.50
N ALA A 34 4.36 -27.70 10.42
CA ALA A 34 5.82 -27.66 10.43
C ALA A 34 6.37 -26.55 11.34
N VAL A 35 5.78 -25.35 11.30
CA VAL A 35 6.15 -24.26 12.21
C VAL A 35 5.87 -24.65 13.65
N THR A 36 4.68 -25.21 13.93
CA THR A 36 4.29 -25.64 15.29
C THR A 36 5.26 -26.68 15.84
N ALA A 37 5.60 -27.70 15.03
CA ALA A 37 6.54 -28.75 15.41
C ALA A 37 7.97 -28.22 15.62
N ALA A 38 8.42 -27.29 14.78
CA ALA A 38 9.75 -26.70 14.89
C ALA A 38 9.88 -25.79 16.12
N VAL A 39 8.85 -25.01 16.43
CA VAL A 39 8.86 -24.12 17.62
C VAL A 39 8.77 -24.94 18.91
N SER A 40 7.92 -25.96 18.94
CA SER A 40 7.72 -26.82 20.12
C SER A 40 8.83 -27.85 20.38
N SER A 41 9.79 -28.01 19.45
CA SER A 41 10.90 -28.96 19.60
C SER A 41 11.86 -28.59 20.75
N GLY A 42 11.92 -27.31 21.12
CA GLY A 42 12.90 -26.79 22.08
C GLY A 42 14.33 -26.71 21.55
N GLU A 43 14.54 -26.87 20.24
CA GLU A 43 15.86 -26.80 19.60
C GLU A 43 16.38 -25.36 19.42
N PHE A 44 15.51 -24.36 19.56
CA PHE A 44 15.80 -22.98 19.18
C PHE A 44 15.73 -22.03 20.38
N ASP A 45 16.66 -21.09 20.44
CA ASP A 45 16.75 -20.05 21.48
C ASP A 45 15.85 -18.84 21.16
N SER A 46 15.47 -18.66 19.89
CA SER A 46 14.56 -17.60 19.46
C SER A 46 13.89 -17.93 18.12
N VAL A 47 12.76 -17.27 17.85
CA VAL A 47 12.01 -17.39 16.60
C VAL A 47 11.98 -16.03 15.91
N ALA A 48 12.46 -15.99 14.67
CA ALA A 48 12.38 -14.83 13.78
C ALA A 48 11.28 -15.04 12.74
N ILE A 49 10.42 -14.05 12.49
CA ILE A 49 9.29 -14.18 11.55
C ILE A 49 9.28 -13.07 10.49
N GLU A 50 8.89 -13.41 9.25
CA GLU A 50 8.71 -12.47 8.12
C GLU A 50 7.50 -11.53 8.32
N LEU A 51 7.56 -10.72 9.36
CA LEU A 51 6.56 -9.74 9.71
C LEU A 51 7.20 -8.46 10.22
N CYS A 52 6.63 -7.33 9.79
CA CYS A 52 6.92 -6.04 10.38
C CYS A 52 6.00 -5.76 11.57
N GLN A 53 6.40 -4.82 12.43
CA GLN A 53 5.69 -4.44 13.66
C GLN A 53 4.21 -4.15 13.46
N ASN A 54 3.85 -3.54 12.32
CA ASN A 54 2.47 -3.17 12.05
C ASN A 54 1.61 -4.37 11.69
N ARG A 55 2.13 -5.30 10.89
CA ARG A 55 1.45 -6.56 10.58
C ARG A 55 1.32 -7.44 11.83
N TYR A 56 2.34 -7.48 12.67
CA TYR A 56 2.28 -8.15 13.98
C TYR A 56 1.12 -7.63 14.85
N ARG A 57 1.02 -6.30 15.02
CA ARG A 57 -0.07 -5.68 15.79
C ARG A 57 -1.45 -6.02 15.26
N SER A 58 -1.62 -6.05 13.93
CA SER A 58 -2.91 -6.39 13.32
C SER A 58 -3.35 -7.83 13.52
N MET A 59 -2.43 -8.76 13.83
CA MET A 59 -2.78 -10.16 14.08
C MET A 59 -3.09 -10.46 15.54
N ILE A 60 -2.51 -9.71 16.48
CA ILE A 60 -2.69 -9.95 17.92
C ILE A 60 -3.90 -9.21 18.48
N ASP A 61 -4.23 -8.03 17.96
CA ASP A 61 -5.39 -7.25 18.41
C ASP A 61 -6.26 -6.81 17.21
N PRO A 62 -6.96 -7.77 16.57
CA PRO A 62 -7.77 -7.49 15.38
C PRO A 62 -8.95 -6.55 15.69
N ASP A 63 -9.59 -6.67 16.85
CA ASP A 63 -10.83 -5.94 17.19
C ASP A 63 -10.60 -4.45 17.44
N ASN A 64 -9.51 -4.10 18.13
CA ASN A 64 -9.15 -2.70 18.37
C ASN A 64 -8.60 -2.06 17.09
N PHE A 65 -7.86 -2.84 16.28
CA PHE A 65 -7.39 -2.40 14.98
C PHE A 65 -8.56 -2.09 14.04
N GLU A 66 -9.55 -2.97 13.91
CA GLU A 66 -10.68 -2.78 12.99
C GLU A 66 -11.51 -1.51 13.26
N LYS A 67 -11.61 -1.13 14.53
CA LYS A 67 -12.35 0.06 14.99
C LYS A 67 -11.54 1.36 14.86
N THR A 68 -10.26 1.27 14.50
CA THR A 68 -9.39 2.44 14.36
C THR A 68 -9.92 3.37 13.26
N ASN A 69 -9.95 4.67 13.57
CA ASN A 69 -10.41 5.69 12.64
C ASN A 69 -9.35 5.95 11.55
N LEU A 70 -9.73 5.82 10.29
CA LEU A 70 -8.81 6.01 9.16
C LEU A 70 -8.23 7.42 9.08
N ILE A 71 -8.96 8.43 9.55
CA ILE A 71 -8.50 9.82 9.55
C ILE A 71 -7.33 9.97 10.51
N GLU A 72 -7.49 9.52 11.75
CA GLU A 72 -6.44 9.62 12.77
C GLU A 72 -5.13 8.95 12.28
N VAL A 73 -5.25 7.81 11.61
CA VAL A 73 -4.13 7.12 10.98
C VAL A 73 -3.51 7.94 9.83
N LEU A 74 -4.33 8.55 8.97
CA LEU A 74 -3.86 9.42 7.88
C LEU A 74 -3.02 10.58 8.43
N TRP A 75 -3.47 11.23 9.49
CA TRP A 75 -2.77 12.33 10.14
C TRP A 75 -1.47 11.90 10.83
N GLN A 76 -1.39 10.66 11.31
CA GLN A 76 -0.16 10.08 11.86
C GLN A 76 0.82 9.58 10.79
N GLY A 77 0.54 9.81 9.49
CA GLY A 77 1.41 9.40 8.39
C GLY A 77 1.42 7.89 8.12
N ARG A 78 0.50 7.12 8.73
CA ARG A 78 0.40 5.65 8.63
C ARG A 78 -0.54 5.20 7.50
N ALA A 79 -1.00 6.13 6.66
CA ALA A 79 -1.94 5.87 5.56
C ALA A 79 -1.49 4.79 4.57
N LYS A 80 -0.23 4.85 4.15
CA LYS A 80 0.33 3.99 3.11
C LYS A 80 0.45 2.54 3.58
N MET A 81 0.75 2.35 4.86
CA MET A 81 0.80 1.05 5.54
C MET A 81 -0.59 0.40 5.56
N ILE A 82 -1.63 1.16 5.92
CA ILE A 82 -3.00 0.63 5.92
C ILE A 82 -3.43 0.19 4.52
N VAL A 83 -3.18 1.01 3.49
CA VAL A 83 -3.51 0.63 2.11
C VAL A 83 -2.81 -0.67 1.71
N ALA A 84 -1.55 -0.84 2.08
CA ALA A 84 -0.79 -2.05 1.79
C ALA A 84 -1.28 -3.28 2.59
N MET A 85 -1.55 -3.12 3.89
CA MET A 85 -2.09 -4.18 4.74
C MET A 85 -3.49 -4.62 4.33
N LEU A 86 -4.28 -3.70 3.78
CA LEU A 86 -5.63 -3.98 3.31
C LEU A 86 -5.65 -4.57 1.91
N ALA A 87 -4.77 -4.13 1.01
CA ALA A 87 -4.55 -4.80 -0.27
C ALA A 87 -4.08 -6.25 -0.04
N MET A 88 -3.11 -6.45 0.87
CA MET A 88 -2.67 -7.77 1.31
C MET A 88 -3.79 -8.54 1.97
N GLY A 89 -4.53 -7.95 2.91
CA GLY A 89 -5.68 -8.57 3.57
C GLY A 89 -6.77 -9.00 2.60
N ALA A 90 -7.05 -8.21 1.56
CA ALA A 90 -8.04 -8.55 0.52
C ALA A 90 -7.55 -9.63 -0.45
N PHE A 91 -6.24 -9.69 -0.72
CA PHE A 91 -5.60 -10.76 -1.48
C PHE A 91 -5.59 -12.06 -0.66
N GLN A 92 -5.14 -11.97 0.58
CA GLN A 92 -5.15 -13.02 1.59
C GLN A 92 -6.56 -13.60 1.75
N GLN A 93 -7.58 -12.77 2.00
CA GLN A 93 -8.94 -13.25 2.19
C GLN A 93 -9.52 -13.93 0.94
N ARG A 94 -9.12 -13.50 -0.27
CA ARG A 94 -9.48 -14.19 -1.52
C ARG A 94 -8.90 -15.61 -1.55
N ILE A 95 -7.62 -15.76 -1.19
CA ILE A 95 -6.98 -17.08 -1.17
C ILE A 95 -7.55 -17.93 -0.02
N ALA A 96 -7.87 -17.32 1.12
CA ALA A 96 -8.53 -17.97 2.25
C ALA A 96 -9.86 -18.60 1.88
N GLU A 97 -10.72 -17.84 1.19
CA GLU A 97 -12.03 -18.28 0.73
C GLU A 97 -11.92 -19.38 -0.35
N GLN A 98 -10.84 -19.37 -1.14
CA GLN A 98 -10.60 -20.38 -2.18
C GLN A 98 -9.97 -21.68 -1.64
N LEU A 99 -9.13 -21.59 -0.59
CA LEU A 99 -8.37 -22.74 -0.06
C LEU A 99 -8.86 -23.23 1.30
N GLY A 100 -9.77 -22.52 1.98
CA GLY A 100 -10.33 -22.91 3.28
C GLY A 100 -9.30 -22.89 4.43
N VAL A 101 -8.28 -22.01 4.33
CA VAL A 101 -7.19 -21.85 5.31
C VAL A 101 -7.00 -20.36 5.60
N GLU A 102 -6.81 -19.97 6.87
CA GLU A 102 -6.51 -18.59 7.23
C GLU A 102 -5.10 -18.20 6.72
N PRO A 103 -4.97 -17.15 5.89
CA PRO A 103 -3.69 -16.66 5.40
C PRO A 103 -2.88 -16.07 6.54
N GLY A 104 -1.57 -16.33 6.56
CA GLY A 104 -0.74 -15.95 7.70
C GLY A 104 -0.88 -16.88 8.90
N GLY A 105 -1.55 -18.04 8.74
CA GLY A 105 -1.69 -19.05 9.78
C GLY A 105 -0.35 -19.55 10.29
N GLU A 106 0.65 -19.67 9.41
CA GLU A 106 2.01 -20.07 9.76
C GLU A 106 2.69 -19.04 10.67
N MET A 107 2.50 -17.75 10.39
CA MET A 107 3.06 -16.69 11.22
C MET A 107 2.32 -16.57 12.55
N ARG A 108 0.99 -16.76 12.55
CA ARG A 108 0.21 -16.80 13.78
C ARG A 108 0.62 -17.98 14.66
N ALA A 109 0.85 -19.16 14.07
CA ALA A 109 1.36 -20.31 14.79
C ALA A 109 2.72 -20.00 15.43
N ALA A 110 3.66 -19.41 14.69
CA ALA A 110 4.94 -18.99 15.26
C ALA A 110 4.78 -18.01 16.45
N ILE A 111 3.81 -17.09 16.39
CA ILE A 111 3.52 -16.14 17.49
C ILE A 111 2.94 -16.86 18.71
N VAL A 112 1.93 -17.72 18.50
CA VAL A 112 1.23 -18.40 19.60
C VAL A 112 2.14 -19.42 20.27
N GLU A 113 2.86 -20.22 19.48
CA GLU A 113 3.73 -21.26 20.01
C GLU A 113 4.95 -20.65 20.71
N SER A 114 5.55 -19.58 20.18
CA SER A 114 6.68 -18.92 20.85
C SER A 114 6.30 -18.36 22.23
N GLN A 115 5.08 -17.82 22.37
CA GLN A 115 4.54 -17.40 23.66
C GLN A 115 4.24 -18.58 24.59
N ALA A 116 3.77 -19.71 24.05
CA ALA A 116 3.44 -20.90 24.84
C ALA A 116 4.70 -21.56 25.43
N VAL A 117 5.81 -21.54 24.71
CA VAL A 117 7.10 -22.11 25.16
C VAL A 117 8.07 -21.06 25.73
N ASP A 118 7.62 -19.81 25.87
CA ASP A 118 8.37 -18.66 26.44
C ASP A 118 9.74 -18.41 25.77
N ILE A 119 9.78 -18.47 24.43
CA ILE A 119 10.97 -18.12 23.66
C ILE A 119 10.83 -16.74 22.99
N PRO A 120 11.91 -15.95 22.92
CA PRO A 120 11.91 -14.65 22.26
C PRO A 120 11.44 -14.71 20.80
N LEU A 121 10.56 -13.78 20.44
CA LEU A 121 10.04 -13.61 19.08
C LEU A 121 10.57 -12.31 18.46
N GLU A 122 11.22 -12.43 17.32
CA GLU A 122 11.88 -11.35 16.60
C GLU A 122 11.21 -11.06 15.25
N LEU A 123 10.98 -9.78 14.95
CA LEU A 123 10.34 -9.31 13.73
C LEU A 123 11.41 -8.89 12.71
N ILE A 124 11.54 -9.62 11.60
CA ILE A 124 12.68 -9.45 10.68
C ILE A 124 12.32 -8.83 9.33
N ASP A 125 11.05 -8.46 9.09
CA ASP A 125 10.63 -7.87 7.81
C ASP A 125 10.43 -6.34 7.88
N ARG A 126 10.58 -5.71 6.71
CA ARG A 126 10.47 -4.27 6.52
C ARG A 126 9.01 -3.80 6.60
N ASP A 127 8.81 -2.54 7.02
CA ASP A 127 7.50 -1.91 6.92
C ASP A 127 6.97 -1.93 5.48
N ILE A 128 5.81 -2.56 5.32
CA ILE A 128 5.17 -2.73 4.01
C ILE A 128 4.87 -1.37 3.33
N GLY A 129 4.64 -0.31 4.11
CA GLY A 129 4.44 1.04 3.59
C GLY A 129 5.71 1.63 2.98
N ILE A 130 6.90 1.27 3.46
CA ILE A 130 8.19 1.65 2.84
C ILE A 130 8.38 0.86 1.54
N THR A 131 8.14 -0.45 1.56
CA THR A 131 8.20 -1.32 0.37
C THR A 131 7.32 -0.79 -0.76
N VAL A 132 6.04 -0.48 -0.49
CA VAL A 132 5.12 0.09 -1.50
C VAL A 132 5.60 1.43 -2.03
N GLN A 133 6.20 2.27 -1.19
CA GLN A 133 6.75 3.56 -1.64
C GLN A 133 7.94 3.39 -2.57
N ARG A 134 8.83 2.43 -2.29
CA ARG A 134 9.99 2.14 -3.11
C ARG A 134 9.58 1.55 -4.46
N ILE A 135 8.59 0.64 -4.48
CA ILE A 135 7.96 0.15 -5.73
C ILE A 135 7.37 1.32 -6.54
N TYR A 136 6.65 2.24 -5.91
CA TYR A 136 6.09 3.39 -6.62
C TYR A 136 7.19 4.35 -7.14
N GLY A 137 8.26 4.49 -6.37
CA GLY A 137 9.42 5.32 -6.69
C GLY A 137 10.26 4.78 -7.84
N SER A 138 10.42 3.46 -7.93
CA SER A 138 11.22 2.77 -8.97
C SER A 138 10.53 2.75 -10.34
N VAL A 139 9.22 3.00 -10.38
CA VAL A 139 8.44 3.01 -11.61
C VAL A 139 8.44 4.41 -12.26
N PRO A 140 8.81 4.52 -13.55
CA PRO A 140 8.74 5.76 -14.31
C PRO A 140 7.34 6.38 -14.33
N TRP A 141 7.26 7.72 -14.28
CA TRP A 141 6.00 8.43 -14.09
C TRP A 141 4.93 8.12 -15.16
N TRP A 142 5.33 7.81 -16.39
CA TRP A 142 4.41 7.42 -17.47
C TRP A 142 3.85 6.00 -17.34
N LYS A 143 4.54 5.09 -16.62
CA LYS A 143 4.06 3.73 -16.32
C LYS A 143 3.16 3.66 -15.08
N ARG A 144 3.18 4.69 -14.22
CA ARG A 144 2.39 4.73 -12.97
C ARG A 144 0.87 4.62 -13.18
N PRO A 145 0.25 5.26 -14.19
CA PRO A 145 -1.17 5.07 -14.47
C PRO A 145 -1.52 3.61 -14.78
N HIS A 146 -0.63 2.87 -15.46
CA HIS A 146 -0.87 1.48 -15.82
C HIS A 146 -0.84 0.56 -14.60
N LEU A 147 0.06 0.81 -13.65
CA LEU A 147 0.09 0.14 -12.35
C LEU A 147 -1.18 0.40 -11.53
N PHE A 148 -1.62 1.67 -11.49
CA PHE A 148 -2.85 2.04 -10.77
C PHE A 148 -4.10 1.42 -11.42
N LEU A 149 -4.20 1.44 -12.75
CA LEU A 149 -5.28 0.81 -13.51
C LEU A 149 -5.24 -0.72 -13.40
N GLY A 150 -4.05 -1.34 -13.39
CA GLY A 150 -3.88 -2.78 -13.21
C GLY A 150 -4.30 -3.25 -11.82
N LEU A 151 -3.93 -2.50 -10.76
CA LEU A 151 -4.38 -2.77 -9.39
C LEU A 151 -5.90 -2.60 -9.23
N LEU A 152 -6.46 -1.51 -9.77
CA LEU A 152 -7.92 -1.32 -9.81
C LEU A 152 -8.61 -2.45 -10.58
N GLY A 153 -8.07 -2.83 -11.73
CA GLY A 153 -8.53 -3.95 -12.54
C GLY A 153 -8.51 -5.26 -11.77
N GLY A 154 -7.42 -5.59 -11.07
CA GLY A 154 -7.30 -6.80 -10.26
C GLY A 154 -8.24 -6.84 -9.05
N VAL A 155 -8.49 -5.70 -8.42
CA VAL A 155 -9.45 -5.57 -7.29
C VAL A 155 -10.90 -5.70 -7.77
N LEU A 156 -11.22 -5.12 -8.93
CA LEU A 156 -12.55 -5.17 -9.56
C LEU A 156 -12.80 -6.48 -10.33
N SER A 157 -11.75 -7.26 -10.63
CA SER A 157 -11.86 -8.53 -11.34
C SER A 157 -12.37 -9.64 -10.41
N THR A 158 -13.60 -10.07 -10.67
CA THR A 158 -14.26 -11.23 -10.06
C THR A 158 -13.92 -12.56 -10.74
N ASN A 159 -12.91 -12.61 -11.62
CA ASN A 159 -12.59 -13.84 -12.34
C ASN A 159 -12.11 -14.92 -11.36
N LYS A 160 -12.87 -16.01 -11.28
CA LYS A 160 -12.44 -17.24 -10.62
C LYS A 160 -11.21 -17.72 -11.36
N VAL A 161 -10.10 -17.85 -10.64
CA VAL A 161 -8.89 -18.51 -11.14
C VAL A 161 -9.29 -19.96 -11.41
N GLU A 162 -9.11 -20.44 -12.64
CA GLU A 162 -9.43 -21.82 -12.98
C GLU A 162 -8.47 -22.77 -12.25
N GLU A 163 -8.96 -23.96 -11.90
CA GLU A 163 -8.16 -25.04 -11.31
C GLU A 163 -6.93 -25.40 -12.17
N SER A 164 -7.04 -25.21 -13.49
CA SER A 164 -5.96 -25.39 -14.46
C SER A 164 -4.80 -24.39 -14.31
N GLU A 165 -5.06 -23.16 -13.86
CA GLU A 165 -4.02 -22.15 -13.56
C GLU A 165 -3.32 -22.43 -12.22
N ILE A 166 -4.04 -23.03 -11.26
CA ILE A 166 -3.49 -23.43 -9.96
C ILE A 166 -2.58 -24.65 -10.11
N GLU A 167 -2.91 -25.59 -11.01
CA GLU A 167 -2.07 -26.76 -11.31
C GLU A 167 -0.78 -26.39 -12.05
N ALA A 168 -0.83 -25.36 -12.91
CA ALA A 168 0.35 -24.83 -13.60
C ALA A 168 1.39 -24.25 -12.62
N LEU A 169 0.94 -23.69 -11.48
CA LEU A 169 1.79 -23.15 -10.42
C LEU A 169 2.40 -24.20 -9.48
N LYS A 170 1.93 -25.46 -9.53
CA LYS A 170 2.47 -26.58 -8.72
C LYS A 170 3.73 -27.22 -9.30
N LYS A 171 4.12 -26.88 -10.54
CA LYS A 171 5.37 -27.34 -11.12
C LYS A 171 6.50 -26.39 -10.72
N THR A 172 7.40 -26.87 -9.87
CA THR A 172 8.55 -26.15 -9.31
C THR A 172 9.35 -25.42 -10.40
N ASP A 173 9.50 -26.02 -11.58
CA ASP A 173 10.24 -25.44 -12.71
C ASP A 173 9.48 -24.30 -13.44
N MET A 174 8.15 -24.26 -13.37
CA MET A 174 7.34 -23.20 -14.01
C MET A 174 7.16 -22.00 -13.10
N LEU A 175 7.12 -22.18 -11.78
CA LEU A 175 7.14 -21.08 -10.83
C LEU A 175 8.46 -20.30 -10.96
N GLN A 176 9.58 -21.02 -11.06
CA GLN A 176 10.89 -20.40 -11.22
C GLN A 176 11.00 -19.66 -12.56
N ALA A 177 10.54 -20.26 -13.67
CA ALA A 177 10.48 -19.61 -14.98
C ALA A 177 9.55 -18.39 -15.02
N ALA A 178 8.38 -18.44 -14.38
CA ALA A 178 7.46 -17.31 -14.27
C ALA A 178 8.03 -16.19 -13.37
N MET A 179 8.77 -16.54 -12.33
CA MET A 179 9.49 -15.58 -11.49
C MET A 179 10.65 -14.92 -12.26
N GLU A 180 11.32 -15.65 -13.14
CA GLU A 180 12.41 -15.17 -13.99
C GLU A 180 11.88 -14.26 -15.11
N GLU A 181 10.76 -14.61 -15.74
CA GLU A 181 10.06 -13.74 -16.71
C GLU A 181 9.47 -12.49 -16.05
N PHE A 182 8.96 -12.60 -14.81
CA PHE A 182 8.56 -11.44 -14.01
C PHE A 182 9.76 -10.58 -13.59
N HIS A 183 10.93 -11.18 -13.32
CA HIS A 183 12.17 -10.47 -13.03
C HIS A 183 12.63 -9.65 -14.25
N GLU A 184 12.58 -10.21 -15.46
CA GLU A 184 12.94 -9.50 -16.70
C GLU A 184 11.92 -8.40 -17.10
N SER A 185 10.62 -8.67 -16.98
CA SER A 185 9.57 -7.74 -17.41
C SER A 185 9.23 -6.66 -16.35
N ALA A 186 9.43 -6.98 -15.07
CA ALA A 186 9.05 -6.15 -13.94
C ALA A 186 10.22 -5.87 -12.97
N GLY A 187 11.48 -5.94 -13.42
CA GLY A 187 12.68 -5.75 -12.58
C GLY A 187 12.62 -4.52 -11.65
N SER A 188 12.07 -3.40 -12.12
CA SER A 188 11.86 -2.20 -11.27
C SER A 188 10.93 -2.42 -10.07
N VAL A 189 10.00 -3.37 -10.15
CA VAL A 189 9.06 -3.76 -9.07
C VAL A 189 9.60 -4.97 -8.30
N PHE A 190 10.28 -5.91 -8.95
CA PHE A 190 10.88 -7.08 -8.32
C PHE A 190 11.89 -6.68 -7.25
N GLU A 191 12.78 -5.74 -7.59
CA GLU A 191 13.89 -5.35 -6.72
C GLU A 191 13.42 -4.87 -5.33
N PRO A 192 12.48 -3.91 -5.19
CA PRO A 192 12.02 -3.51 -3.87
C PRO A 192 11.08 -4.53 -3.20
N LEU A 193 10.50 -5.45 -3.96
CA LEU A 193 9.52 -6.42 -3.46
C LEU A 193 10.18 -7.69 -2.90
N ILE A 194 11.30 -8.14 -3.49
CA ILE A 194 11.97 -9.39 -3.12
C ILE A 194 13.40 -9.09 -2.66
N THR A 195 14.29 -8.64 -3.56
CA THR A 195 15.72 -8.48 -3.27
C THR A 195 16.00 -7.59 -2.06
N GLU A 196 15.37 -6.41 -1.99
CA GLU A 196 15.55 -5.50 -0.87
C GLU A 196 14.99 -6.06 0.46
N ARG A 197 13.97 -6.92 0.40
CA ARG A 197 13.41 -7.57 1.60
C ARG A 197 14.29 -8.72 2.06
N ASP A 198 14.84 -9.50 1.13
CA ASP A 198 15.84 -10.53 1.43
C ASP A 198 17.04 -9.90 2.14
N LEU A 199 17.54 -8.77 1.61
CA LEU A 199 18.62 -8.02 2.24
C LEU A 199 18.24 -7.50 3.63
N TYR A 200 17.04 -6.94 3.79
CA TYR A 200 16.55 -6.47 5.09
C TYR A 200 16.49 -7.61 6.12
N MET A 201 15.91 -8.76 5.74
CA MET A 201 15.81 -9.94 6.59
C MET A 201 17.18 -10.52 6.92
N ALA A 202 18.08 -10.62 5.94
CA ALA A 202 19.44 -11.10 6.15
C ALA A 202 20.23 -10.19 7.11
N CYS A 203 20.12 -8.86 6.98
CA CYS A 203 20.71 -7.92 7.94
C CYS A 203 20.19 -8.15 9.37
N LYS A 204 18.87 -8.30 9.52
CA LYS A 204 18.24 -8.56 10.83
C LYS A 204 18.70 -9.90 11.42
N ILE A 205 18.71 -10.97 10.63
CA ILE A 205 19.16 -12.29 11.07
C ILE A 205 20.63 -12.26 11.48
N LYS A 206 21.52 -11.67 10.66
CA LYS A 206 22.94 -11.54 10.99
C LYS A 206 23.16 -10.74 12.27
N ALA A 207 22.39 -9.67 12.48
CA ALA A 207 22.46 -8.91 13.72
C ALA A 207 22.02 -9.72 14.94
N LEU A 208 21.01 -10.59 14.81
CA LEU A 208 20.60 -11.51 15.88
C LEU A 208 21.69 -12.54 16.18
N MET A 209 22.24 -13.17 15.14
CA MET A 209 23.34 -14.15 15.26
C MET A 209 24.63 -13.56 15.84
N SER A 210 24.82 -12.23 15.76
CA SER A 210 26.01 -11.55 16.28
C SER A 210 25.93 -11.21 17.77
N ARG A 211 24.76 -11.36 18.42
CA ARG A 211 24.59 -10.99 19.83
C ARG A 211 25.19 -12.01 20.78
N GLU A 212 24.81 -13.28 20.62
CA GLU A 212 25.22 -14.41 21.46
C GLU A 212 25.25 -15.70 20.63
N ALA A 213 25.91 -16.75 21.13
CA ALA A 213 25.82 -18.08 20.54
C ALA A 213 24.38 -18.58 20.69
N CYS A 214 23.62 -18.51 19.60
CA CYS A 214 22.20 -18.82 19.57
C CYS A 214 21.82 -19.62 18.33
N THR A 215 20.79 -20.44 18.48
CA THR A 215 20.13 -21.21 17.43
C THR A 215 18.80 -20.54 17.13
N ILE A 216 18.66 -19.94 15.94
CA ILE A 216 17.48 -19.16 15.56
C ILE A 216 16.61 -19.97 14.59
N LEU A 217 15.30 -20.03 14.82
CA LEU A 217 14.35 -20.48 13.80
C LEU A 217 13.79 -19.27 13.05
N ALA A 218 14.13 -19.12 11.77
CA ALA A 218 13.61 -18.07 10.92
C ALA A 218 12.48 -18.59 10.03
N VAL A 219 11.24 -18.22 10.35
CA VAL A 219 10.03 -18.57 9.58
C VAL A 219 9.80 -17.50 8.52
N VAL A 220 10.05 -17.85 7.26
CA VAL A 220 9.93 -16.95 6.11
C VAL A 220 9.15 -17.62 4.98
N GLY A 221 8.66 -16.84 4.03
CA GLY A 221 8.05 -17.34 2.81
C GLY A 221 9.07 -18.13 1.99
N ALA A 222 8.66 -19.25 1.39
CA ALA A 222 9.56 -20.15 0.67
C ALA A 222 10.38 -19.46 -0.45
N GLY A 223 9.83 -18.40 -1.07
CA GLY A 223 10.52 -17.62 -2.10
C GLY A 223 11.70 -16.78 -1.58
N HIS A 224 11.75 -16.48 -0.28
CA HIS A 224 12.80 -15.67 0.33
C HIS A 224 13.98 -16.53 0.83
N VAL A 225 13.76 -17.82 1.09
CA VAL A 225 14.78 -18.74 1.66
C VAL A 225 16.09 -18.76 0.84
N PRO A 226 16.07 -18.94 -0.50
CA PRO A 226 17.33 -19.00 -1.26
C PRO A 226 18.08 -17.67 -1.28
N GLY A 227 17.34 -16.54 -1.32
CA GLY A 227 17.92 -15.20 -1.33
C GLY A 227 18.61 -14.87 -0.01
N ILE A 228 17.93 -15.12 1.11
CA ILE A 228 18.48 -14.92 2.46
C ILE A 228 19.69 -15.82 2.69
N ALA A 229 19.59 -17.12 2.36
CA ALA A 229 20.69 -18.06 2.55
C ALA A 229 21.97 -17.61 1.82
N ARG A 230 21.83 -17.19 0.55
CA ARG A 230 22.94 -16.67 -0.25
C ARG A 230 23.55 -15.39 0.34
N LEU A 231 22.73 -14.49 0.87
CA LEU A 231 23.21 -13.23 1.48
C LEU A 231 23.94 -13.46 2.80
N LEU A 232 23.51 -14.44 3.60
CA LEU A 232 24.16 -14.80 4.85
C LEU A 232 25.52 -15.49 4.63
N ASP A 233 25.69 -16.19 3.51
CA ASP A 233 26.92 -16.88 3.12
C ASP A 233 27.90 -16.00 2.29
N SER A 234 27.47 -14.80 1.89
CA SER A 234 28.28 -13.89 1.06
C SER A 234 28.95 -12.78 1.88
N ASP A 235 29.96 -12.14 1.26
CA ASP A 235 30.62 -10.92 1.76
C ASP A 235 29.79 -9.63 1.52
N GLU A 236 28.47 -9.75 1.34
CA GLU A 236 27.58 -8.60 1.20
C GLU A 236 27.60 -7.71 2.45
N ASP A 237 27.42 -6.39 2.24
CA ASP A 237 27.34 -5.43 3.33
C ASP A 237 26.01 -5.57 4.07
N LEU A 238 26.02 -6.40 5.10
CA LEU A 238 24.91 -6.62 6.02
C LEU A 238 25.03 -5.76 7.30
N SER A 239 25.51 -4.53 7.15
CA SER A 239 25.67 -3.58 8.26
C SER A 239 24.39 -2.80 8.60
N ASP A 240 24.41 -2.13 9.75
CA ASP A 240 23.36 -1.17 10.15
C ASP A 240 23.19 -0.03 9.12
N HIS A 241 24.25 0.32 8.39
CA HIS A 241 24.18 1.32 7.33
C HIS A 241 23.33 0.81 6.13
N ALA A 242 23.58 -0.43 5.69
CA ALA A 242 22.77 -1.07 4.66
C ALA A 242 21.29 -1.15 5.09
N LEU A 243 21.03 -1.57 6.34
CA LEU A 243 19.69 -1.62 6.90
C LEU A 243 19.00 -0.24 6.90
N ALA A 244 19.70 0.81 7.34
CA ALA A 244 19.16 2.18 7.35
C ALA A 244 18.80 2.67 5.94
N SER A 245 19.62 2.34 4.93
CA SER A 245 19.35 2.69 3.54
C SER A 245 18.08 2.04 2.98
N LEU A 246 17.71 0.85 3.47
CA LEU A 246 16.50 0.12 3.08
C LEU A 246 15.23 0.71 3.73
N GLU A 247 15.39 1.46 4.81
CA GLU A 247 14.30 2.18 5.50
C GLU A 247 14.09 3.61 4.95
N GLU A 248 15.04 4.15 4.18
CA GLU A 248 14.88 5.45 3.55
C GLU A 248 13.76 5.48 2.50
N ARG A 249 13.02 6.61 2.48
CA ARG A 249 11.93 6.85 1.54
C ARG A 249 12.47 7.48 0.25
N PRO A 250 11.98 7.04 -0.94
CA PRO A 250 12.46 7.55 -2.21
C PRO A 250 12.18 9.05 -2.38
N LYS A 251 13.19 9.79 -2.85
CA LYS A 251 13.12 11.24 -3.09
C LYS A 251 12.36 11.53 -4.40
N THR A 252 11.38 12.44 -4.37
CA THR A 252 10.60 12.84 -5.55
C THR A 252 11.42 13.72 -6.51
N SER A 253 11.22 13.60 -7.83
CA SER A 253 11.94 14.41 -8.83
C SER A 253 11.65 15.91 -8.67
N ARG A 254 12.71 16.73 -8.70
CA ARG A 254 12.64 18.19 -8.46
C ARG A 254 11.77 18.93 -9.47
N LEU A 255 11.74 18.47 -10.73
CA LEU A 255 11.06 19.18 -11.82
C LEU A 255 9.53 19.08 -11.74
N SER A 256 9.00 17.95 -11.26
CA SER A 256 7.56 17.76 -11.05
C SER A 256 6.96 18.74 -10.02
N ARG A 257 7.80 19.37 -9.20
CA ARG A 257 7.41 20.37 -8.20
C ARG A 257 6.97 21.71 -8.81
N TYR A 258 7.46 22.07 -10.00
CA TYR A 258 7.25 23.42 -10.56
C TYR A 258 6.10 23.51 -11.56
N ILE A 259 5.73 22.40 -12.21
CA ILE A 259 4.69 22.40 -13.26
C ILE A 259 3.35 23.00 -12.77
N PRO A 260 2.83 22.66 -11.58
CA PRO A 260 1.59 23.26 -11.10
C PRO A 260 1.68 24.78 -10.86
N TRP A 261 2.86 25.30 -10.46
CA TRP A 261 3.06 26.72 -10.22
C TRP A 261 3.00 27.53 -11.51
N VAL A 262 3.41 26.94 -12.63
CA VAL A 262 3.26 27.57 -13.96
C VAL A 262 1.78 27.78 -14.30
N ILE A 263 0.93 26.78 -14.03
CA ILE A 263 -0.51 26.87 -14.27
C ILE A 263 -1.14 27.99 -13.42
N VAL A 264 -0.77 28.08 -12.14
CA VAL A 264 -1.22 29.16 -11.25
C VAL A 264 -0.75 30.52 -11.73
N ALA A 265 0.51 30.65 -12.16
CA ALA A 265 1.03 31.90 -12.71
C ALA A 265 0.26 32.36 -13.95
N ILE A 266 -0.13 31.42 -14.83
CA ILE A 266 -0.96 31.73 -16.01
C ILE A 266 -2.34 32.25 -15.60
N ILE A 267 -3.02 31.57 -14.67
CA ILE A 267 -4.37 31.97 -14.23
C ILE A 267 -4.33 33.33 -13.51
N CYS A 268 -3.38 33.52 -12.59
CA CYS A 268 -3.19 34.80 -11.90
C CYS A 268 -2.80 35.92 -12.87
N GLY A 269 -1.97 35.63 -13.87
CA GLY A 269 -1.63 36.57 -14.94
C GLY A 269 -2.86 36.95 -15.77
N GLY A 270 -3.78 36.01 -16.01
CA GLY A 270 -5.08 36.27 -16.64
C GLY A 270 -5.91 37.27 -15.83
N PHE A 271 -6.04 37.06 -14.51
CA PHE A 271 -6.75 38.01 -13.65
C PHE A 271 -6.09 39.40 -13.63
N ALA A 272 -4.76 39.46 -13.48
CA ALA A 272 -4.02 40.72 -13.48
C ALA A 272 -4.22 41.49 -14.79
N THR A 273 -4.20 40.79 -15.92
CA THR A 273 -4.48 41.38 -17.24
C THR A 273 -5.92 41.85 -17.38
N GLY A 274 -6.88 41.12 -16.82
CA GLY A 274 -8.28 41.55 -16.77
C GLY A 274 -8.45 42.87 -16.02
N PHE A 275 -7.90 42.96 -14.81
CA PHE A 275 -7.96 44.17 -13.98
C PHE A 275 -7.19 45.35 -14.57
N SER A 276 -6.10 45.12 -15.32
CA SER A 276 -5.37 46.20 -15.98
C SER A 276 -6.12 46.80 -17.17
N ARG A 277 -7.05 46.06 -17.78
CA ARG A 277 -7.93 46.55 -18.85
C ARG A 277 -9.19 47.24 -18.30
N SER A 278 -9.90 46.61 -17.38
CA SER A 278 -11.02 47.24 -16.66
C SER A 278 -11.35 46.51 -15.37
N THR A 279 -11.93 47.24 -14.41
CA THR A 279 -12.35 46.63 -13.13
C THR A 279 -13.53 45.67 -13.35
N GLU A 280 -14.47 45.97 -14.27
CA GLU A 280 -15.59 45.07 -14.53
C GLU A 280 -15.12 43.73 -15.13
N LEU A 281 -14.16 43.76 -16.06
CA LEU A 281 -13.60 42.55 -16.67
C LEU A 281 -12.83 41.73 -15.63
N GLY A 282 -11.99 42.36 -14.81
CA GLY A 282 -11.29 41.66 -13.72
C GLY A 282 -12.25 40.94 -12.77
N VAL A 283 -13.33 41.62 -12.36
CA VAL A 283 -14.37 41.03 -11.49
C VAL A 283 -15.11 39.90 -12.19
N SER A 284 -15.49 40.05 -13.47
CA SER A 284 -16.19 39.00 -14.21
C SER A 284 -15.37 37.72 -14.32
N LEU A 285 -14.06 37.84 -14.58
CA LEU A 285 -13.14 36.70 -14.65
C LEU A 285 -13.04 35.94 -13.32
N VAL A 286 -12.98 36.68 -12.19
CA VAL A 286 -12.94 36.09 -10.85
C VAL A 286 -14.27 35.39 -10.51
N VAL A 287 -15.41 36.00 -10.84
CA VAL A 287 -16.73 35.41 -10.63
C VAL A 287 -16.90 34.15 -11.48
N ASP A 288 -16.55 34.20 -12.76
CA ASP A 288 -16.56 33.04 -13.66
C ASP A 288 -15.68 31.92 -13.11
N TRP A 289 -14.48 32.24 -12.61
CA TRP A 289 -13.60 31.27 -11.95
C TRP A 289 -14.27 30.61 -10.74
N ILE A 290 -14.81 31.40 -9.81
CA ILE A 290 -15.44 30.87 -8.59
C ILE A 290 -16.65 29.99 -8.93
N LEU A 291 -17.55 30.47 -9.80
CA LEU A 291 -18.78 29.78 -10.12
C LEU A 291 -18.54 28.48 -10.90
N ILE A 292 -17.64 28.49 -11.88
CA ILE A 292 -17.34 27.31 -12.69
C ILE A 292 -16.59 26.27 -11.86
N ASN A 293 -15.53 26.68 -11.14
CA ASN A 293 -14.70 25.75 -10.38
C ASN A 293 -15.46 25.21 -9.15
N GLY A 294 -16.06 26.10 -8.36
CA GLY A 294 -16.87 25.74 -7.19
C GLY A 294 -18.12 24.95 -7.57
N GLY A 295 -18.83 25.36 -8.62
CA GLY A 295 -20.05 24.70 -9.09
C GLY A 295 -19.80 23.27 -9.59
N LEU A 296 -18.81 23.06 -10.45
CA LEU A 296 -18.51 21.72 -10.98
C LEU A 296 -17.96 20.78 -9.92
N SER A 297 -17.14 21.26 -8.99
CA SER A 297 -16.68 20.44 -7.86
C SER A 297 -17.83 20.06 -6.93
N SER A 298 -18.71 21.00 -6.61
CA SER A 298 -19.91 20.76 -5.79
C SER A 298 -20.86 19.78 -6.45
N LEU A 299 -21.05 19.89 -7.77
CA LEU A 299 -21.83 18.94 -8.55
C LEU A 299 -21.23 17.53 -8.48
N GLY A 300 -19.91 17.40 -8.59
CA GLY A 300 -19.21 16.13 -8.40
C GLY A 300 -19.48 15.50 -7.03
N VAL A 301 -19.38 16.30 -5.96
CA VAL A 301 -19.70 15.85 -4.58
C VAL A 301 -21.17 15.48 -4.42
N LEU A 302 -22.08 16.24 -5.02
CA LEU A 302 -23.51 15.96 -4.99
C LEU A 302 -23.83 14.63 -5.69
N VAL A 303 -23.27 14.40 -6.88
CA VAL A 303 -23.42 13.15 -7.64
C VAL A 303 -22.85 11.96 -6.86
N ALA A 304 -21.74 12.15 -6.12
CA ALA A 304 -21.18 11.14 -5.23
C ALA A 304 -22.08 10.81 -4.02
N GLY A 305 -23.12 11.61 -3.75
CA GLY A 305 -23.95 11.50 -2.55
C GLY A 305 -23.23 11.97 -1.29
N GLY A 306 -22.36 12.99 -1.42
CA GLY A 306 -21.65 13.62 -0.32
C GLY A 306 -22.60 14.35 0.65
N HIS A 307 -22.11 14.60 1.85
CA HIS A 307 -22.87 15.34 2.86
C HIS A 307 -23.07 16.82 2.43
N PRO A 308 -24.19 17.49 2.79
CA PRO A 308 -24.41 18.90 2.43
C PRO A 308 -23.28 19.86 2.83
N ILE A 309 -22.68 19.63 4.00
CA ILE A 309 -21.50 20.39 4.47
C ILE A 309 -20.32 20.18 3.51
N THR A 310 -20.14 18.97 2.99
CA THR A 310 -19.08 18.65 2.03
C THR A 310 -19.32 19.31 0.68
N ILE A 311 -20.59 19.40 0.24
CA ILE A 311 -20.96 20.12 -0.99
C ILE A 311 -20.63 21.61 -0.85
N ALA A 312 -21.02 22.24 0.26
CA ALA A 312 -20.67 23.63 0.54
C ALA A 312 -19.15 23.83 0.62
N SER A 313 -18.45 22.89 1.27
CA SER A 313 -16.99 22.91 1.35
C SER A 313 -16.34 22.79 -0.03
N ALA A 314 -16.89 21.98 -0.94
CA ALA A 314 -16.41 21.86 -2.31
C ALA A 314 -16.50 23.19 -3.07
N PHE A 315 -17.63 23.88 -2.95
CA PHE A 315 -17.86 25.17 -3.59
C PHE A 315 -16.83 26.22 -3.18
N LEU A 316 -16.53 26.28 -1.88
CA LEU A 316 -15.60 27.26 -1.32
C LEU A 316 -14.14 26.85 -1.54
N ALA A 317 -13.82 25.56 -1.41
CA ALA A 317 -12.47 25.07 -1.52
C ALA A 317 -11.97 25.05 -2.96
N ALA A 318 -12.78 24.64 -3.94
CA ALA A 318 -12.31 24.40 -5.30
C ALA A 318 -11.65 25.63 -5.97
N PRO A 319 -12.22 26.85 -5.93
CA PRO A 319 -11.59 28.02 -6.53
C PRO A 319 -10.24 28.40 -5.89
N LEU A 320 -10.11 28.17 -4.57
CA LEU A 320 -8.89 28.49 -3.81
C LEU A 320 -7.81 27.42 -4.00
N THR A 321 -8.22 26.16 -3.94
CA THR A 321 -7.33 24.98 -4.07
C THR A 321 -6.83 24.80 -5.50
N SER A 322 -7.63 25.13 -6.51
CA SER A 322 -7.17 25.16 -7.91
C SER A 322 -6.07 26.19 -8.17
N LEU A 323 -5.94 27.22 -7.32
CA LEU A 323 -4.83 28.19 -7.33
C LEU A 323 -3.69 27.81 -6.37
N ASN A 324 -3.80 26.67 -5.67
CA ASN A 324 -2.79 26.17 -4.75
C ASN A 324 -2.34 24.75 -5.16
N PRO A 325 -1.16 24.61 -5.78
CA PRO A 325 -0.60 23.31 -6.17
C PRO A 325 -0.49 22.26 -5.09
N THR A 326 -0.45 22.69 -3.83
CA THR A 326 -0.18 21.82 -2.68
C THR A 326 -1.46 21.20 -2.11
N ILE A 327 -2.62 21.81 -2.36
CA ILE A 327 -3.90 21.37 -1.81
C ILE A 327 -4.93 21.36 -2.94
N GLY A 328 -5.42 20.19 -3.33
CA GLY A 328 -6.50 20.03 -4.30
C GLY A 328 -7.89 19.96 -3.65
N ALA A 329 -8.92 20.37 -4.38
CA ALA A 329 -10.31 20.39 -3.92
C ALA A 329 -10.78 19.04 -3.36
N GLY A 330 -10.39 17.96 -4.03
CA GLY A 330 -10.63 16.57 -3.60
C GLY A 330 -10.17 16.29 -2.19
N MET A 331 -8.97 16.73 -1.81
CA MET A 331 -8.42 16.48 -0.47
C MET A 331 -9.25 17.17 0.60
N VAL A 332 -9.68 18.42 0.35
CA VAL A 332 -10.55 19.14 1.30
C VAL A 332 -11.88 18.44 1.47
N VAL A 333 -12.57 18.13 0.37
CA VAL A 333 -13.89 17.47 0.44
C VAL A 333 -13.80 16.04 0.98
N GLY A 334 -12.71 15.32 0.67
CA GLY A 334 -12.43 14.01 1.21
C GLY A 334 -12.22 14.04 2.72
N ILE A 335 -11.46 15.01 3.24
CA ILE A 335 -11.24 15.20 4.68
C ILE A 335 -12.54 15.57 5.39
N VAL A 336 -13.30 16.53 4.85
CA VAL A 336 -14.58 16.96 5.44
C VAL A 336 -15.57 15.80 5.46
N GLU A 337 -15.72 15.06 4.35
CA GLU A 337 -16.60 13.90 4.27
C GLU A 337 -16.17 12.79 5.22
N ALA A 338 -14.86 12.51 5.29
CA ALA A 338 -14.32 11.53 6.22
C ALA A 338 -14.62 11.94 7.66
N TRP A 339 -14.41 13.21 8.02
CA TRP A 339 -14.60 13.69 9.39
C TRP A 339 -16.05 13.56 9.86
N ILE A 340 -16.99 13.78 8.95
CA ILE A 340 -18.43 13.61 9.19
C ILE A 340 -18.80 12.12 9.31
N ARG A 341 -18.33 11.27 8.38
CA ARG A 341 -18.76 9.86 8.34
C ARG A 341 -17.97 8.92 9.25
N LYS A 342 -16.75 9.31 9.63
CA LYS A 342 -15.79 8.56 10.44
C LYS A 342 -15.61 7.12 9.90
N PRO A 343 -15.01 6.95 8.71
CA PRO A 343 -14.78 5.63 8.14
C PRO A 343 -13.75 4.85 8.95
N THR A 344 -13.97 3.54 9.09
CA THR A 344 -13.16 2.62 9.90
C THR A 344 -12.33 1.67 9.03
N ILE A 345 -11.37 0.97 9.63
CA ILE A 345 -10.59 -0.07 8.92
C ILE A 345 -11.51 -1.19 8.41
N SER A 346 -12.55 -1.56 9.18
CA SER A 346 -13.56 -2.53 8.76
C SER A 346 -14.29 -2.12 7.47
N ASP A 347 -14.70 -0.84 7.37
CA ASP A 347 -15.29 -0.31 6.13
C ASP A 347 -14.34 -0.46 4.93
N PHE A 348 -13.04 -0.26 5.12
CA PHE A 348 -12.07 -0.39 4.03
C PHE A 348 -11.85 -1.86 3.62
N ARG A 349 -11.80 -2.81 4.57
CA ARG A 349 -11.70 -4.26 4.27
C ARG A 349 -12.84 -4.72 3.39
N LEU A 350 -14.06 -4.27 3.71
CA LEU A 350 -15.27 -4.64 2.98
C LEU A 350 -15.44 -3.89 1.66
N VAL A 351 -14.60 -2.88 1.37
CA VAL A 351 -14.78 -2.00 0.20
C VAL A 351 -14.82 -2.79 -1.11
N ARG A 352 -13.96 -3.81 -1.26
CA ARG A 352 -13.92 -4.64 -2.47
C ARG A 352 -15.24 -5.39 -2.69
N LYS A 353 -15.79 -5.97 -1.63
CA LYS A 353 -17.07 -6.69 -1.66
C LYS A 353 -18.23 -5.72 -1.90
N ASP A 354 -18.21 -4.57 -1.24
CA ASP A 354 -19.30 -3.59 -1.32
C ASP A 354 -19.33 -2.87 -2.68
N VAL A 355 -18.17 -2.56 -3.26
CA VAL A 355 -18.03 -1.90 -4.56
C VAL A 355 -18.54 -2.75 -5.73
N ALA A 356 -18.70 -4.06 -5.55
CA ALA A 356 -19.33 -4.94 -6.53
C ALA A 356 -20.83 -4.64 -6.77
N SER A 357 -21.45 -3.79 -5.94
CA SER A 357 -22.85 -3.37 -6.11
C SER A 357 -23.01 -1.85 -5.98
N LEU A 358 -23.90 -1.26 -6.78
CA LEU A 358 -24.25 0.16 -6.66
C LEU A 358 -24.73 0.56 -5.26
N LYS A 359 -25.36 -0.38 -4.53
CA LYS A 359 -25.79 -0.19 -3.14
C LYS A 359 -24.61 -0.14 -2.17
N GLY A 360 -23.56 -0.93 -2.40
CA GLY A 360 -22.39 -0.93 -1.52
C GLY A 360 -21.52 0.31 -1.68
N TRP A 361 -21.40 0.90 -2.87
CA TRP A 361 -20.83 2.26 -3.04
C TRP A 361 -21.51 3.31 -2.17
N ARG A 362 -22.81 3.12 -1.88
CA ARG A 362 -23.59 4.00 -1.02
C ARG A 362 -23.48 3.64 0.46
N LYS A 363 -23.43 2.36 0.80
CA LYS A 363 -23.45 1.91 2.20
C LYS A 363 -22.07 2.03 2.86
N ASN A 364 -21.02 1.72 2.11
CA ASN A 364 -19.66 1.70 2.61
C ASN A 364 -19.10 3.12 2.72
N LYS A 365 -18.68 3.50 3.94
CA LYS A 365 -18.22 4.86 4.24
C LYS A 365 -16.94 5.21 3.48
N VAL A 366 -16.02 4.25 3.33
CA VAL A 366 -14.76 4.42 2.60
C VAL A 366 -15.03 4.61 1.11
N ALA A 367 -15.83 3.72 0.51
CA ALA A 367 -16.19 3.81 -0.91
C ALA A 367 -16.83 5.16 -1.23
N ARG A 368 -17.73 5.63 -0.36
CA ARG A 368 -18.41 6.92 -0.52
C ARG A 368 -17.45 8.11 -0.37
N THR A 369 -16.60 8.13 0.65
CA THR A 369 -15.59 9.19 0.83
C THR A 369 -14.62 9.23 -0.37
N MET A 370 -14.22 8.07 -0.90
CA MET A 370 -13.37 7.99 -2.09
C MET A 370 -14.10 8.51 -3.33
N LEU A 371 -15.37 8.16 -3.52
CA LEU A 371 -16.17 8.66 -4.64
C LEU A 371 -16.33 10.19 -4.59
N VAL A 372 -16.58 10.74 -3.39
CA VAL A 372 -16.64 12.18 -3.14
C VAL A 372 -15.31 12.86 -3.48
N PHE A 373 -14.19 12.27 -3.05
CA PHE A 373 -12.85 12.75 -3.38
C PHE A 373 -12.63 12.76 -4.90
N VAL A 374 -12.90 11.65 -5.59
CA VAL A 374 -12.64 11.50 -7.03
C VAL A 374 -13.51 12.45 -7.85
N LEU A 375 -14.83 12.45 -7.62
CA LEU A 375 -15.75 13.29 -8.40
C LEU A 375 -15.58 14.78 -8.06
N GLY A 376 -15.29 15.13 -6.81
CA GLY A 376 -14.96 16.51 -6.43
C GLY A 376 -13.66 17.00 -7.07
N THR A 377 -12.62 16.16 -7.14
CA THR A 377 -11.36 16.45 -7.84
C THR A 377 -11.59 16.62 -9.33
N LEU A 378 -12.33 15.69 -9.95
CA LEU A 378 -12.63 15.74 -11.38
C LEU A 378 -13.41 17.01 -11.73
N GLY A 379 -14.42 17.36 -10.93
CA GLY A 379 -15.20 18.59 -11.10
C GLY A 379 -14.33 19.85 -11.02
N SER A 380 -13.41 19.93 -10.06
CA SER A 380 -12.46 21.04 -9.92
C SER A 380 -11.44 21.09 -11.06
N ALA A 381 -10.95 19.94 -11.53
CA ALA A 381 -10.04 19.86 -12.67
C ALA A 381 -10.72 20.35 -13.95
N VAL A 382 -11.91 19.81 -14.27
CA VAL A 382 -12.71 20.27 -15.41
C VAL A 382 -13.03 21.76 -15.27
N GLY A 383 -13.40 22.22 -14.08
CA GLY A 383 -13.67 23.62 -13.82
C GLY A 383 -12.46 24.52 -14.05
N THR A 384 -11.26 24.07 -13.72
CA THR A 384 -10.01 24.79 -13.99
C THR A 384 -9.76 24.93 -15.49
N TYR A 385 -9.96 23.87 -16.26
CA TYR A 385 -9.84 23.95 -17.72
C TYR A 385 -10.91 24.85 -18.34
N VAL A 386 -12.19 24.64 -18.00
CA VAL A 386 -13.31 25.40 -18.57
C VAL A 386 -13.21 26.88 -18.21
N ALA A 387 -12.94 27.20 -16.95
CA ALA A 387 -12.74 28.59 -16.52
C ALA A 387 -11.49 29.20 -17.16
N GLY A 388 -10.38 28.46 -17.25
CA GLY A 388 -9.15 28.90 -17.91
C GLY A 388 -9.36 29.24 -19.39
N PHE A 389 -10.05 28.40 -20.15
CA PHE A 389 -10.38 28.67 -21.56
C PHE A 389 -11.31 29.88 -21.71
N ARG A 390 -12.29 30.03 -20.82
CA ARG A 390 -13.21 31.17 -20.84
C ARG A 390 -12.50 32.49 -20.51
N ILE A 391 -11.62 32.47 -19.51
CA ILE A 391 -10.75 33.61 -19.15
C ILE A 391 -9.88 33.99 -20.36
N PHE A 392 -9.24 33.02 -20.99
CA PHE A 392 -8.42 33.27 -22.19
C PHE A 392 -9.26 33.87 -23.33
N GLY A 393 -10.45 33.32 -23.59
CA GLY A 393 -11.37 33.83 -24.61
C GLY A 393 -11.78 35.29 -24.40
N GLN A 394 -12.09 35.68 -23.15
CA GLN A 394 -12.44 37.07 -22.79
C GLN A 394 -11.25 38.03 -22.78
N LEU A 395 -10.01 37.52 -22.78
CA LEU A 395 -8.79 38.35 -22.84
C LEU A 395 -8.25 38.52 -24.27
N VAL A 396 -8.57 37.60 -25.18
CA VAL A 396 -8.07 37.63 -26.57
C VAL A 396 -9.13 38.11 -27.57
N GLY A 397 -10.41 37.85 -27.30
CA GLY A 397 -11.52 38.52 -27.96
C GLY A 397 -11.83 39.86 -27.31
#